data_AF-A0A520TDQ7-F1
#
_entry.id   AF-A0A520TDQ7-F1
#
_cell.length_a   1.000
_cell.length_b   1.000
_cell.length_c   1.000
_cell.angle_alpha   90.00
_cell.angle_beta   90.00
_cell.angle_gamma   90.00
#
_symmetry.space_group_name_H-M   'P 1'
#
loop_
_entity.id
_entity.type
_entity.pdbx_description
1 polymer ?
#
loop_
_entity_poly.entity_id
_entity_poly.type
_entity_poly.pdbx_seq_one_letter_code
_entity_poly.pdbx_strand_id
1 'polypeptide(L)'
;MSKWLFVIITAAATMVGCAATVKPMTTPEGKQGFLVECDGSADSWASCYEAATKACQGKYNVIDRNESSTPTAYGPLVRRSLIAECKK
;
A
#
# COMPACT_ATOMS: atom_id res chain seq x y z
N MET A 1 -6.88 -40.53 -19.35
CA MET A 1 -7.82 -39.57 -18.73
C MET A 1 -7.44 -39.39 -17.29
N SER A 2 -7.49 -38.15 -16.82
CA SER A 2 -7.41 -37.71 -15.42
C SER A 2 -6.10 -37.94 -14.67
N LYS A 3 -5.62 -36.82 -14.11
CA LYS A 3 -5.16 -36.68 -12.72
C LYS A 3 -3.69 -36.32 -12.47
N TRP A 4 -2.93 -35.89 -13.48
CA TRP A 4 -1.54 -35.42 -13.29
C TRP A 4 -1.21 -34.04 -13.87
N LEU A 5 -2.18 -33.34 -14.47
CA LEU A 5 -1.99 -31.97 -15.00
C LEU A 5 -2.45 -30.85 -14.05
N PHE A 6 -2.96 -31.19 -12.87
CA PHE A 6 -3.45 -30.21 -11.89
C PHE A 6 -2.38 -29.70 -10.91
N VAL A 7 -1.13 -30.17 -11.02
CA VAL A 7 -0.06 -29.89 -10.04
C VAL A 7 0.95 -28.83 -10.54
N ILE A 8 0.68 -28.19 -11.67
CA ILE A 8 1.55 -27.13 -12.20
C ILE A 8 1.14 -25.77 -11.65
N ILE A 9 1.72 -25.43 -10.50
CA ILE A 9 2.39 -24.14 -10.29
C ILE A 9 1.49 -22.91 -10.47
N THR A 10 0.48 -22.77 -9.63
CA THR A 10 0.04 -21.45 -9.15
C THR A 10 0.33 -21.35 -7.67
N ALA A 11 1.63 -21.40 -7.36
CA ALA A 11 2.17 -20.82 -6.14
C ALA A 11 1.98 -19.30 -6.22
N ALA A 12 0.76 -18.84 -5.94
CA ALA A 12 0.52 -17.45 -5.60
C ALA A 12 1.14 -17.21 -4.23
N ALA A 13 2.46 -17.03 -4.21
CA ALA A 13 3.19 -16.53 -3.07
C ALA A 13 2.78 -15.06 -2.88
N THR A 14 1.68 -14.83 -2.18
CA THR A 14 1.48 -13.52 -1.54
C THR A 14 2.45 -13.48 -0.37
N MET A 15 3.64 -12.95 -0.62
CA MET A 15 4.49 -12.42 0.45
C MET A 15 3.68 -11.33 1.13
N VAL A 16 2.94 -11.69 2.17
CA VAL A 16 2.41 -10.74 3.15
C VAL A 16 3.61 -10.29 3.96
N GLY A 17 4.46 -9.45 3.37
CA GLY A 17 5.38 -8.64 4.16
C GLY A 17 4.57 -7.84 5.18
N CYS A 18 5.23 -7.27 6.18
CA CYS A 18 4.66 -6.17 6.98
C CYS A 18 4.42 -4.96 6.08
N ALA A 19 3.50 -5.10 5.14
CA ALA A 19 3.28 -4.25 4.00
C ALA A 19 2.30 -3.16 4.41
N ALA A 20 2.51 -1.98 3.86
CA ALA A 20 1.59 -0.86 4.01
C ALA A 20 0.14 -1.32 3.84
N THR A 21 -0.72 -0.92 4.77
CA THR A 21 -2.15 -1.22 4.72
C THR A 21 -2.79 -0.37 3.64
N VAL A 22 -3.51 -0.98 2.71
CA VAL A 22 -4.20 -0.28 1.62
C VAL A 22 -5.70 -0.41 1.81
N LYS A 23 -6.39 0.73 1.90
CA LYS A 23 -7.84 0.83 2.01
C LYS A 23 -8.42 1.49 0.76
N PRO A 24 -9.27 0.81 -0.02
CA PRO A 24 -9.91 1.42 -1.19
C PRO A 24 -10.89 2.52 -0.75
N MET A 25 -10.96 3.57 -1.57
CA MET A 25 -11.91 4.68 -1.38
C MET A 25 -12.30 5.27 -2.73
N THR A 26 -13.42 5.99 -2.74
CA THR A 26 -13.80 6.83 -3.87
C THR A 26 -13.47 8.28 -3.51
N THR A 27 -12.73 8.97 -4.37
CA THR A 27 -12.41 10.38 -4.15
C THR A 27 -13.66 11.25 -4.30
N PRO A 28 -13.70 12.48 -3.75
CA PRO A 28 -14.82 13.40 -3.95
C PRO A 28 -15.13 13.69 -5.42
N GLU A 29 -14.15 13.49 -6.30
CA GLU A 29 -14.26 13.63 -7.76
C GLU A 29 -14.85 12.38 -8.45
N GLY A 30 -15.22 11.35 -7.68
CA GLY A 30 -15.80 10.10 -8.20
C GLY A 30 -14.78 9.13 -8.79
N LYS A 31 -13.47 9.35 -8.57
CA LYS A 31 -12.41 8.48 -9.08
C LYS A 31 -12.03 7.41 -8.05
N GLN A 32 -11.44 6.32 -8.54
CA GLN A 32 -10.89 5.29 -7.67
C GLN A 32 -9.64 5.84 -6.95
N GLY A 33 -9.60 5.69 -5.64
CA GLY A 33 -8.45 6.03 -4.82
C GLY A 33 -8.19 5.03 -3.71
N PHE A 34 -7.11 5.26 -2.98
CA PHE A 34 -6.65 4.41 -1.90
C PHE A 34 -6.04 5.25 -0.78
N LEU A 35 -6.45 4.97 0.46
CA LEU A 35 -5.71 5.37 1.65
C LEU A 35 -4.65 4.29 1.91
N VAL A 36 -3.39 4.70 1.93
CA VAL A 36 -2.24 3.83 2.15
C VAL A 36 -1.60 4.23 3.48
N GLU A 37 -1.53 3.31 4.42
CA GLU A 37 -0.93 3.50 5.75
C GLU A 37 0.36 2.67 5.82
N CYS A 38 1.51 3.31 5.95
CA CYS A 38 2.84 2.72 5.70
C CYS A 38 3.67 2.70 6.99
N ASP A 39 3.00 2.42 8.09
CA ASP A 39 3.54 2.55 9.44
C ASP A 39 4.84 1.77 9.62
N GLY A 40 5.89 2.47 10.03
CA GLY A 40 7.22 1.89 10.21
C GLY A 40 8.27 2.97 10.38
N SER A 41 8.92 3.01 11.54
CA SER A 41 10.00 3.97 11.82
C SER A 41 11.26 3.71 10.99
N ALA A 42 11.43 2.49 10.48
CA ALA A 42 12.50 2.09 9.57
C ALA A 42 12.19 2.39 8.09
N ASP A 43 10.92 2.57 7.74
CA ASP A 43 10.48 2.73 6.37
C ASP A 43 10.38 4.21 5.98
N SER A 44 10.88 4.54 4.79
CA SER A 44 10.71 5.85 4.17
C SER A 44 9.39 5.93 3.41
N TRP A 45 9.06 7.10 2.86
CA TRP A 45 7.92 7.27 1.94
C TRP A 45 7.93 6.33 0.72
N ALA A 46 9.03 5.66 0.43
CA ALA A 46 9.15 4.71 -0.69
C ALA A 46 8.13 3.55 -0.60
N SER A 47 7.93 2.97 0.58
CA SER A 47 6.99 1.84 0.78
C SER A 47 5.54 2.25 0.50
N CYS A 48 5.20 3.46 0.93
CA CYS A 48 3.96 4.17 0.62
C CYS A 48 3.72 4.29 -0.89
N TYR A 49 4.71 4.80 -1.62
CA TYR A 49 4.60 4.99 -3.07
C TYR A 49 4.55 3.67 -3.84
N GLU A 50 5.31 2.67 -3.40
CA GLU A 50 5.27 1.34 -4.00
C GLU A 50 3.89 0.69 -3.80
N ALA A 51 3.34 0.76 -2.59
CA ALA A 51 2.00 0.24 -2.29
C ALA A 51 0.91 0.96 -3.11
N ALA A 52 0.99 2.29 -3.23
CA ALA A 52 0.07 3.06 -4.07
C ALA A 52 0.18 2.69 -5.56
N THR A 53 1.40 2.50 -6.07
CA THR A 53 1.65 2.06 -7.46
C THR A 53 1.00 0.71 -7.71
N LYS A 54 1.18 -0.26 -6.80
CA LYS A 54 0.59 -1.59 -6.89
C LYS A 54 -0.95 -1.53 -6.81
N ALA A 55 -1.50 -0.72 -5.89
CA ALA A 55 -2.94 -0.59 -5.71
C ALA A 55 -3.64 0.02 -6.93
N CYS A 56 -3.05 1.06 -7.52
CA CYS A 56 -3.57 1.68 -8.74
C CYS A 56 -3.19 0.93 -10.02
N GLN A 57 -2.35 -0.12 -9.94
CA GLN A 57 -1.81 -0.86 -11.08
C GLN A 57 -1.17 0.08 -12.14
N GLY A 58 -0.55 1.16 -11.69
CA GLY A 58 -0.08 2.20 -12.60
C GLY A 58 0.10 3.57 -11.94
N LYS A 59 -0.15 4.62 -12.72
CA LYS A 59 0.06 6.00 -12.30
C LYS A 59 -1.03 6.45 -11.33
N TYR A 60 -0.65 7.30 -10.39
CA TYR A 60 -1.58 7.92 -9.44
C TYR A 60 -1.17 9.38 -9.18
N ASN A 61 -2.10 10.15 -8.63
CA ASN A 61 -1.85 11.44 -7.99
C ASN A 61 -1.82 11.24 -6.47
N VAL A 62 -0.88 11.90 -5.79
CA VAL A 62 -0.96 12.05 -4.33
C VAL A 62 -1.91 13.20 -4.05
N ILE A 63 -3.05 12.90 -3.45
CA ILE A 63 -4.07 13.89 -3.07
C ILE A 63 -3.76 14.47 -1.70
N ASP A 64 -3.33 13.60 -0.78
CA ASP A 64 -2.95 14.00 0.57
C ASP A 64 -1.82 13.13 1.10
N ARG A 65 -1.06 13.69 2.04
CA ARG A 65 0.07 13.03 2.67
C ARG A 65 0.22 13.50 4.10
N ASN A 66 0.11 12.58 5.04
CA ASN A 66 0.19 12.87 6.46
C ASN A 66 1.35 12.12 7.12
N GLU A 67 2.12 12.83 7.94
CA GLU A 67 3.17 12.28 8.79
C GLU A 67 2.93 12.75 10.22
N SER A 68 2.94 11.81 11.17
CA SER A 68 2.97 12.15 12.59
C SER A 68 4.16 11.50 13.26
N SER A 69 4.72 12.21 14.23
CA SER A 69 5.87 11.76 15.03
C SER A 69 5.54 11.95 16.51
N THR A 70 5.47 10.84 17.24
CA THR A 70 5.19 10.82 18.67
C THR A 70 6.47 10.45 19.44
N PRO A 71 7.02 11.35 20.28
CA PRO A 71 8.19 11.03 21.10
C PRO A 71 7.88 9.88 22.08
N THR A 72 8.80 8.91 22.18
CA THR A 72 8.74 7.85 23.20
C THR A 72 10.09 7.67 23.88
N ALA A 73 10.14 6.89 24.95
CA ALA A 73 11.37 6.55 25.65
C ALA A 73 12.41 5.80 24.78
N TYR A 74 11.98 5.23 23.65
CA TYR A 74 12.83 4.43 22.75
C TYR A 74 13.09 5.13 21.39
N GLY A 75 12.69 6.39 21.24
CA GLY A 75 12.75 7.16 19.99
C GLY A 75 11.38 7.58 19.46
N PRO A 76 11.32 8.35 18.36
CA PRO A 76 10.05 8.80 17.79
C PRO A 76 9.32 7.65 17.09
N LEU A 77 8.05 7.45 17.45
CA LEU A 77 7.13 6.63 16.66
C LEU A 77 6.62 7.46 15.49
N VAL A 78 7.04 7.10 14.28
CA VAL A 78 6.62 7.78 13.05
C VAL A 78 5.51 6.98 12.38
N ARG A 79 4.43 7.66 12.04
CA ARG A 79 3.29 7.12 11.27
C ARG A 79 3.15 7.92 9.99
N ARG A 80 2.92 7.23 8.89
CA ARG A 80 2.83 7.84 7.56
C ARG A 80 1.62 7.28 6.83
N SER A 81 0.84 8.18 6.25
CA SER A 81 -0.23 7.82 5.35
C SER A 81 -0.24 8.68 4.09
N LEU A 82 -0.70 8.10 2.98
CA LEU A 82 -0.99 8.83 1.76
C LEU A 82 -2.39 8.52 1.24
N ILE A 83 -3.01 9.49 0.58
CA ILE A 83 -4.19 9.27 -0.23
C ILE A 83 -3.76 9.34 -1.70
N ALA A 84 -3.88 8.22 -2.40
CA ALA A 84 -3.62 8.11 -3.82
C ALA A 84 -4.93 8.13 -4.61
N GLU A 85 -5.02 8.94 -5.64
CA GLU A 85 -6.07 8.85 -6.66
C GLU A 85 -5.50 8.22 -7.93
N CYS A 86 -6.09 7.14 -8.42
CA CYS A 86 -5.59 6.44 -9.59
C CYS A 86 -5.84 7.24 -10.87
N LYS A 87 -4.83 7.31 -11.74
CA LYS A 87 -4.99 7.81 -13.10
C LYS A 87 -5.36 6.67 -14.02
N LYS A 88 -6.39 6.89 -14.82
CA LYS A 88 -6.68 6.06 -15.99
C LYS A 88 -5.82 6.49 -17.16
#